data_AF-A0A3M1XUJ2-F1
#
_entry.id   AF-A0A3M1XUJ2-F1
#
_cell.length_a   1.000
_cell.length_b   1.000
_cell.length_c   1.000
_cell.angle_alpha   90.00
_cell.angle_beta   90.00
_cell.angle_gamma   90.00
#
_symmetry.space_group_name_H-M   'P 1'
#
loop_
_entity.id
_entity.type
_entity.pdbx_description
1 polymer ?
#
loop_
_entity_poly.entity_id
_entity_poly.type
_entity_poly.pdbx_seq_one_letter_code
_entity_poly.pdbx_strand_id
1 'polypeptide(L)'
;MRTSPVCRLAASLWLLFPLTLWGQSLPSIETFTQHMQAEPGFFPCYWDEENGQMYLEVIRYETEFLYVNSLSAGVGSNDLGLDRGQLGQSRIVKFIRQGRKVLLLQPNYDYRATTDNLYERAAVAEAFAQSVLAGFEAKAVSGGRVLIDFTPFLLRDAHDLGGRLQRSAQGSYQLDPSRSMVWRPRTRNFPLNSEFEALLTFSGRPEGWEIRSVTPSPEAVTVRQHHSFVQLPGPGYEPRPFDPRSGYMSISYQDYATGIDEPLIRRFIRRHRLEKQNPGAALSPAKEPIVYYLDPGTPEPIRSALLEGAAWWNEAFEAAGFRDAFRVEMLPVDADPLDVRYNVIQWVHRSTRGWSYGASVVDPRTGEIIKGHVSLGSLRVRQDFRIAQG
;
A
#
# COMPACT_ATOMS: atom_id res chain seq x y z
N MET A 1 19.54 -49.87 -76.48
CA MET A 1 18.66 -50.56 -75.50
C MET A 1 19.09 -50.12 -74.11
N ARG A 2 18.32 -49.24 -73.46
CA ARG A 2 18.58 -48.71 -72.12
C ARG A 2 17.57 -49.34 -71.16
N THR A 3 18.05 -50.01 -70.12
CA THR A 3 17.23 -50.55 -69.03
C THR A 3 17.17 -49.57 -67.86
N SER A 4 15.96 -49.37 -67.34
CA SER A 4 15.54 -48.45 -66.27
C SER A 4 15.85 -49.00 -64.87
N PRO A 5 15.98 -48.15 -63.82
CA PRO A 5 15.78 -48.57 -62.44
C PRO A 5 14.40 -48.11 -61.91
N VAL A 6 13.73 -49.06 -61.26
CA VAL A 6 12.44 -48.89 -60.56
C VAL A 6 12.68 -48.19 -59.22
N CYS A 7 12.02 -47.05 -59.00
CA CYS A 7 11.99 -46.32 -57.75
C CYS A 7 10.85 -46.86 -56.87
N ARG A 8 11.15 -47.35 -55.65
CA ARG A 8 10.14 -47.76 -54.65
C ARG A 8 9.87 -46.58 -53.71
N LEU A 9 8.66 -46.00 -53.77
CA LEU A 9 8.15 -45.09 -52.76
C LEU A 9 7.65 -45.89 -51.55
N ALA A 10 8.24 -45.66 -50.38
CA ALA A 10 7.70 -46.08 -49.09
C ALA A 10 6.76 -44.98 -48.57
N ALA A 11 5.48 -45.30 -48.40
CA ALA A 11 4.49 -44.41 -47.81
C ALA A 11 4.49 -44.59 -46.29
N SER A 12 4.98 -43.58 -45.57
CA SER A 12 4.92 -43.51 -44.10
C SER A 12 3.56 -42.99 -43.66
N LEU A 13 2.72 -43.87 -43.08
CA LEU A 13 1.47 -43.50 -42.44
C LEU A 13 1.76 -42.78 -41.10
N TRP A 14 1.53 -41.47 -41.04
CA TRP A 14 1.50 -40.72 -39.79
C TRP A 14 0.10 -40.86 -39.16
N LEU A 15 0.00 -41.64 -38.09
CA LEU A 15 -1.17 -41.70 -37.22
C LEU A 15 -1.26 -40.40 -36.40
N LEU A 16 -2.09 -39.47 -36.86
CA LEU A 16 -2.50 -38.29 -36.09
C LEU A 16 -3.48 -38.70 -34.99
N PHE A 17 -2.98 -38.82 -33.75
CA PHE A 17 -3.84 -38.86 -32.57
C PHE A 17 -4.44 -37.48 -32.32
N PRO A 18 -5.77 -37.33 -32.25
CA PRO A 18 -6.36 -36.07 -31.85
C PRO A 18 -6.14 -35.88 -30.35
N LEU A 19 -5.23 -34.99 -29.98
CA LEU A 19 -5.12 -34.46 -28.62
C LEU A 19 -6.36 -33.61 -28.35
N THR A 20 -7.42 -34.23 -27.83
CA THR A 20 -8.54 -33.52 -27.25
C THR A 20 -8.08 -32.88 -25.94
N LEU A 21 -7.64 -31.62 -26.01
CA LEU A 21 -7.42 -30.76 -24.85
C LEU A 21 -8.76 -30.46 -24.18
N TRP A 22 -9.22 -31.35 -23.31
CA TRP A 22 -10.30 -31.04 -22.39
C TRP A 22 -9.75 -30.01 -21.40
N GLY A 23 -10.24 -28.77 -21.47
CA GLY A 23 -9.89 -27.75 -20.48
C GLY A 23 -10.35 -28.20 -19.10
N GLN A 24 -9.43 -28.74 -18.28
CA GLN A 24 -9.72 -29.19 -16.93
C GLN A 24 -10.45 -28.09 -16.15
N SER A 25 -11.62 -28.41 -15.60
CA SER A 25 -12.36 -27.54 -14.69
C SER A 25 -11.50 -27.26 -13.46
N LEU A 26 -11.47 -26.00 -13.00
CA LEU A 26 -10.78 -25.65 -11.76
C LEU A 26 -11.48 -26.30 -10.57
N PRO A 27 -10.75 -26.74 -9.54
CA PRO A 27 -11.35 -27.24 -8.30
C PRO A 27 -12.12 -26.13 -7.57
N SER A 28 -12.95 -26.51 -6.60
CA SER A 28 -13.52 -25.55 -5.66
C SER A 28 -12.42 -24.95 -4.76
N ILE A 29 -12.66 -23.74 -4.27
CA ILE A 29 -11.75 -23.09 -3.31
C ILE A 29 -11.61 -23.97 -2.07
N GLU A 30 -12.72 -24.49 -1.55
CA GLU A 30 -12.76 -25.30 -0.35
C GLU A 30 -11.92 -26.59 -0.49
N THR A 31 -11.95 -27.23 -1.65
CA THR A 31 -11.10 -28.41 -1.93
C THR A 31 -9.63 -28.02 -2.10
N PHE A 32 -9.34 -26.91 -2.80
CA PHE A 32 -7.96 -26.46 -3.02
C PHE A 32 -7.26 -26.05 -1.72
N THR A 33 -7.99 -25.44 -0.79
CA THR A 33 -7.43 -24.87 0.45
C THR A 33 -7.61 -25.77 1.68
N GLN A 34 -8.02 -27.03 1.53
CA GLN A 34 -8.40 -27.92 2.64
C GLN A 34 -7.30 -28.15 3.70
N HIS A 35 -6.03 -27.92 3.34
CA HIS A 35 -4.87 -28.05 4.23
C HIS A 35 -4.14 -26.72 4.49
N MET A 36 -4.73 -25.60 4.07
CA MET A 36 -4.16 -24.27 4.25
C MET A 36 -4.77 -23.58 5.48
N GLN A 37 -4.01 -22.69 6.11
CA GLN A 37 -4.52 -21.86 7.19
C GLN A 37 -5.37 -20.73 6.61
N ALA A 38 -6.67 -20.72 6.92
CA ALA A 38 -7.58 -19.66 6.49
C ALA A 38 -7.45 -18.41 7.37
N GLU A 39 -7.43 -17.25 6.73
CA GLU A 39 -7.31 -15.93 7.35
C GLU A 39 -8.46 -15.02 6.88
N PRO A 40 -9.58 -14.97 7.63
CA PRO A 40 -10.70 -14.10 7.27
C PRO A 40 -10.36 -12.61 7.49
N GLY A 41 -11.04 -11.73 6.77
CA GLY A 41 -10.85 -10.28 6.87
C GLY A 41 -11.32 -9.58 5.59
N PHE A 42 -10.73 -8.42 5.29
CA PHE A 42 -11.17 -7.56 4.19
C PHE A 42 -11.13 -8.27 2.82
N PHE A 43 -10.09 -9.03 2.55
CA PHE A 43 -10.07 -10.09 1.55
C PHE A 43 -9.65 -11.40 2.23
N PRO A 44 -10.47 -12.46 2.20
CA PRO A 44 -10.05 -13.75 2.75
C PRO A 44 -8.75 -14.24 2.10
N CYS A 45 -7.85 -14.78 2.92
CA CYS A 45 -6.55 -15.28 2.48
C CYS A 45 -6.36 -16.71 2.99
N TYR A 46 -5.46 -17.44 2.34
CA TYR A 46 -5.09 -18.80 2.71
C TYR A 46 -3.58 -18.94 2.66
N TRP A 47 -3.00 -19.37 3.77
CA TRP A 47 -1.57 -19.60 3.89
C TRP A 47 -1.26 -21.09 3.76
N ASP A 48 -0.44 -21.42 2.78
CA ASP A 48 0.15 -22.73 2.58
C ASP A 48 1.52 -22.77 3.26
N GLU A 49 1.56 -23.32 4.48
CA GLU A 49 2.78 -23.43 5.29
C GLU A 49 3.83 -24.33 4.63
N GLU A 50 3.40 -25.38 3.92
CA GLU A 50 4.31 -26.35 3.30
C GLU A 50 5.09 -25.72 2.15
N ASN A 51 4.41 -24.94 1.30
CA ASN A 51 5.04 -24.29 0.14
C ASN A 51 5.47 -22.85 0.41
N GLY A 52 5.14 -22.28 1.58
CA GLY A 52 5.40 -20.88 1.90
C GLY A 52 4.64 -19.91 1.00
N GLN A 53 3.42 -20.27 0.57
CA GLN A 53 2.64 -19.53 -0.41
C GLN A 53 1.42 -18.85 0.20
N MET A 54 1.16 -17.63 -0.28
CA MET A 54 -0.03 -16.87 0.08
C MET A 54 -1.02 -16.86 -1.07
N TYR A 55 -2.24 -17.31 -0.79
CA TYR A 55 -3.35 -17.27 -1.71
C TYR A 55 -4.37 -16.23 -1.26
N LEU A 56 -4.92 -15.47 -2.22
CA LEU A 56 -5.93 -14.46 -1.98
C LEU A 56 -7.25 -14.90 -2.62
N GLU A 57 -8.34 -14.79 -1.88
CA GLU A 57 -9.67 -14.98 -2.41
C GLU A 57 -10.26 -13.66 -2.91
N VAL A 58 -10.47 -13.56 -4.23
CA VAL A 58 -11.12 -12.41 -4.85
C VAL A 58 -12.63 -12.60 -4.77
N ILE A 59 -13.23 -11.91 -3.80
CA ILE A 59 -14.66 -11.99 -3.48
C ILE A 59 -15.51 -10.89 -4.14
N ARG A 60 -14.87 -9.86 -4.70
CA ARG A 60 -15.52 -8.70 -5.30
C ARG A 60 -14.75 -8.22 -6.52
N TYR A 61 -15.48 -7.89 -7.57
CA TYR A 61 -14.96 -7.36 -8.83
C TYR A 61 -15.52 -5.96 -9.07
N GLU A 62 -14.82 -5.16 -9.87
CA GLU A 62 -15.18 -3.78 -10.21
C GLU A 62 -15.37 -2.86 -8.98
N THR A 63 -15.01 -3.32 -7.79
CA THR A 63 -15.11 -2.59 -6.54
C THR A 63 -13.75 -2.04 -6.18
N GLU A 64 -13.68 -0.72 -6.05
CA GLU A 64 -12.45 -0.02 -5.72
C GLU A 64 -12.05 -0.19 -4.26
N PHE A 65 -10.76 -0.29 -4.04
CA PHE A 65 -10.11 -0.24 -2.73
C PHE A 65 -8.75 0.44 -2.90
N LEU A 66 -8.11 0.79 -1.79
CA LEU A 66 -6.82 1.44 -1.82
C LEU A 66 -5.70 0.39 -1.66
N TYR A 67 -4.70 0.43 -2.51
CA TYR A 67 -3.46 -0.34 -2.35
C TYR A 67 -2.33 0.61 -1.98
N VAL A 68 -1.77 0.40 -0.78
CA VAL A 68 -0.61 1.12 -0.26
C VAL A 68 0.54 0.15 -0.13
N ASN A 69 1.73 0.55 -0.59
CA ASN A 69 2.96 -0.17 -0.26
C ASN A 69 3.83 0.70 0.66
N SER A 70 4.55 0.08 1.58
CA SER A 70 5.43 0.76 2.54
C SER A 70 6.61 -0.13 2.92
N LEU A 71 7.51 0.39 3.75
CA LEU A 71 8.59 -0.38 4.36
C LEU A 71 8.29 -0.57 5.84
N SER A 72 8.01 -1.78 6.30
CA SER A 72 7.84 -2.05 7.74
C SER A 72 9.19 -2.19 8.45
N ALA A 73 10.27 -2.48 7.73
CA ALA A 73 11.65 -2.33 8.14
C ALA A 73 12.51 -1.82 6.97
N GLY A 74 13.25 -0.74 7.22
CA GLY A 74 14.12 -0.09 6.23
C GLY A 74 15.60 -0.34 6.48
N VAL A 75 16.45 0.52 5.89
CA VAL A 75 17.91 0.43 5.95
C VAL A 75 18.55 1.33 7.00
N GLY A 76 17.79 2.27 7.58
CA GLY A 76 18.27 3.12 8.68
C GLY A 76 19.24 4.24 8.28
N SER A 77 19.25 4.66 7.01
CA SER A 77 19.94 5.88 6.55
C SER A 77 18.93 6.94 6.11
N ASN A 78 19.07 8.16 6.64
CA ASN A 78 18.25 9.29 6.22
C ASN A 78 18.45 9.63 4.74
N ASP A 79 19.70 9.59 4.28
CA ASP A 79 20.10 10.04 2.96
C ASP A 79 19.66 9.06 1.86
N LEU A 80 19.53 7.77 2.21
CA LEU A 80 18.88 6.79 1.34
C LEU A 80 17.35 6.91 1.34
N GLY A 81 16.79 7.51 2.40
CA GLY A 81 15.36 7.70 2.56
C GLY A 81 14.60 6.38 2.43
N LEU A 82 15.08 5.31 3.07
CA LEU A 82 14.48 3.97 3.08
C LEU A 82 14.23 3.58 4.53
N ASP A 83 13.31 4.31 5.17
CA ASP A 83 13.09 4.21 6.62
C ASP A 83 12.08 3.14 6.99
N ARG A 84 12.23 2.62 8.23
CA ARG A 84 11.16 1.87 8.91
C ARG A 84 9.91 2.75 8.97
N GLY A 85 8.78 2.22 8.53
CA GLY A 85 7.50 2.93 8.51
C GLY A 85 7.25 3.81 7.30
N GLN A 86 8.17 3.88 6.34
CA GLN A 86 8.02 4.79 5.21
C GLN A 86 6.88 4.35 4.30
N LEU A 87 5.84 5.19 4.18
CA LEU A 87 4.80 5.01 3.18
C LEU A 87 5.36 5.25 1.78
N GLY A 88 5.01 4.37 0.85
CA GLY A 88 5.27 4.49 -0.57
C GLY A 88 4.06 5.04 -1.30
N GLN A 89 3.77 4.48 -2.47
CA GLN A 89 2.64 4.91 -3.29
C GLN A 89 1.31 4.39 -2.70
N SER A 90 0.28 5.23 -2.82
CA SER A 90 -1.11 4.91 -2.51
C SER A 90 -1.91 4.99 -3.81
N ARG A 91 -2.61 3.91 -4.18
CA ARG A 91 -3.24 3.77 -5.49
C ARG A 91 -4.65 3.23 -5.32
N ILE A 92 -5.65 3.85 -5.96
CA ILE A 92 -6.96 3.20 -6.10
C ILE A 92 -6.81 2.05 -7.09
N VAL A 93 -7.29 0.87 -6.69
CA VAL A 93 -7.24 -0.34 -7.49
C VAL A 93 -8.57 -1.09 -7.39
N LYS A 94 -8.83 -1.95 -8.38
CA LYS A 94 -9.95 -2.88 -8.38
C LYS A 94 -9.56 -4.18 -9.06
N PHE A 95 -10.18 -5.28 -8.67
CA PHE A 95 -10.06 -6.53 -9.41
C PHE A 95 -11.05 -6.55 -10.57
N ILE A 96 -10.56 -6.91 -11.76
CA ILE A 96 -11.39 -7.20 -12.92
C ILE A 96 -11.12 -8.63 -13.37
N ARG A 97 -12.10 -9.28 -14.00
CA ARG A 97 -11.99 -10.69 -14.39
C ARG A 97 -12.53 -10.92 -15.79
N GLN A 98 -11.74 -11.63 -16.60
CA GLN A 98 -12.16 -12.16 -17.90
C GLN A 98 -11.80 -13.65 -17.95
N GLY A 99 -12.81 -14.52 -17.88
CA GLY A 99 -12.60 -15.98 -17.84
C GLY A 99 -11.79 -16.42 -16.61
N ARG A 100 -10.61 -17.02 -16.82
CA ARG A 100 -9.68 -17.43 -15.75
C ARG A 100 -8.68 -16.34 -15.37
N LYS A 101 -8.57 -15.28 -16.18
CA LYS A 101 -7.66 -14.17 -15.92
C LYS A 101 -8.30 -13.21 -14.93
N VAL A 102 -7.54 -12.86 -13.91
CA VAL A 102 -7.88 -11.79 -12.96
C VAL A 102 -6.79 -10.74 -13.06
N LEU A 103 -7.17 -9.47 -13.15
CA LEU A 103 -6.21 -8.37 -13.18
C LEU A 103 -6.47 -7.45 -11.98
N LEU A 104 -5.38 -6.97 -11.37
CA LEU A 104 -5.44 -5.83 -10.45
C LEU A 104 -5.23 -4.56 -11.27
N LEU A 105 -6.32 -3.86 -11.54
CA LEU A 105 -6.35 -2.66 -12.36
C LEU A 105 -6.31 -1.42 -11.49
N GLN A 106 -5.49 -0.44 -11.86
CA GLN A 106 -5.47 0.91 -11.31
C GLN A 106 -6.12 1.87 -12.31
N PRO A 107 -7.30 2.43 -11.99
CA PRO A 107 -7.86 3.56 -12.72
C PRO A 107 -7.00 4.82 -12.56
N ASN A 108 -7.08 5.73 -13.53
CA ASN A 108 -6.35 6.98 -13.49
C ASN A 108 -7.19 8.08 -12.82
N TYR A 109 -6.88 8.36 -11.57
CA TYR A 109 -7.56 9.39 -10.78
C TYR A 109 -6.91 10.77 -10.90
N ASP A 110 -5.89 10.97 -11.74
CA ASP A 110 -5.35 12.31 -11.99
C ASP A 110 -6.21 13.09 -13.00
N TYR A 111 -7.06 12.38 -13.76
CA TYR A 111 -7.98 12.92 -14.75
C TYR A 111 -9.38 12.38 -14.51
N ARG A 112 -10.37 13.26 -14.37
CA ARG A 112 -11.75 12.88 -13.98
C ARG A 112 -12.77 13.77 -14.68
N ALA A 113 -14.03 13.40 -14.58
CA ALA A 113 -15.17 14.29 -14.80
C ALA A 113 -16.11 14.20 -13.59
N THR A 114 -16.23 15.27 -12.81
CA THR A 114 -17.14 15.34 -11.65
C THR A 114 -18.53 15.77 -12.12
N THR A 115 -19.29 14.80 -12.64
CA THR A 115 -20.57 15.02 -13.33
C THR A 115 -21.48 13.81 -13.13
N ASP A 116 -22.80 14.04 -13.20
CA ASP A 116 -23.77 12.94 -13.23
C ASP A 116 -23.89 12.30 -14.62
N ASN A 117 -23.33 12.93 -15.67
CA ASN A 117 -23.32 12.38 -17.02
C ASN A 117 -22.38 11.17 -17.13
N LEU A 118 -22.93 10.01 -17.45
CA LEU A 118 -22.15 8.77 -17.59
C LEU A 118 -21.24 8.77 -18.82
N TYR A 119 -21.65 9.41 -19.92
CA TYR A 119 -20.87 9.45 -21.15
C TYR A 119 -19.65 10.37 -21.03
N GLU A 120 -19.79 11.46 -20.29
CA GLU A 120 -18.68 12.38 -20.01
C GLU A 120 -17.62 11.72 -19.12
N ARG A 121 -18.05 10.96 -18.09
CA ARG A 121 -17.16 10.12 -17.28
C ARG A 121 -16.47 9.04 -18.11
N ALA A 122 -17.19 8.39 -19.00
CA ALA A 122 -16.63 7.38 -19.91
C ALA A 122 -15.60 7.98 -20.86
N ALA A 123 -15.88 9.14 -21.47
CA ALA A 123 -14.96 9.82 -22.38
C ALA A 123 -13.61 10.11 -21.74
N VAL A 124 -13.58 10.57 -20.47
CA VAL A 124 -12.32 10.75 -19.73
C VAL A 124 -11.64 9.41 -19.45
N ALA A 125 -12.39 8.40 -18.99
CA ALA A 125 -11.84 7.07 -18.70
C ALA A 125 -11.25 6.37 -19.94
N GLU A 126 -11.80 6.62 -21.12
CA GLU A 126 -11.32 6.11 -22.41
C GLU A 126 -10.15 6.93 -22.98
N ALA A 127 -10.09 8.23 -22.67
CA ALA A 127 -9.03 9.12 -23.14
C ALA A 127 -7.72 8.98 -22.34
N PHE A 128 -7.78 8.61 -21.05
CA PHE A 128 -6.61 8.48 -20.20
C PHE A 128 -6.30 7.02 -19.83
N ALA A 129 -5.06 6.62 -20.08
CA ALA A 129 -4.62 5.25 -19.84
C ALA A 129 -4.78 4.84 -18.37
N GLN A 130 -5.23 3.61 -18.18
CA GLN A 130 -5.25 2.89 -16.90
C GLN A 130 -4.04 1.94 -16.82
N SER A 131 -3.70 1.48 -15.63
CA SER A 131 -2.54 0.61 -15.40
C SER A 131 -2.95 -0.74 -14.84
N VAL A 132 -2.55 -1.83 -15.49
CA VAL A 132 -2.64 -3.18 -14.90
C VAL A 132 -1.42 -3.40 -14.02
N LEU A 133 -1.62 -3.42 -12.70
CA LEU A 133 -0.53 -3.58 -11.73
C LEU A 133 -0.10 -5.03 -11.54
N ALA A 134 -0.99 -5.97 -11.81
CA ALA A 134 -0.73 -7.41 -11.74
C ALA A 134 -1.77 -8.20 -12.51
N GLY A 135 -1.38 -9.38 -12.98
CA GLY A 135 -2.27 -10.35 -13.58
C GLY A 135 -2.09 -11.73 -12.95
N PHE A 136 -3.20 -12.39 -12.70
CA PHE A 136 -3.29 -13.67 -12.01
C PHE A 136 -4.11 -14.66 -12.83
N GLU A 137 -3.82 -15.94 -12.65
CA GLU A 137 -4.65 -17.05 -13.13
C GLU A 137 -5.43 -17.63 -11.95
N ALA A 138 -6.73 -17.85 -12.14
CA ALA A 138 -7.55 -18.51 -11.14
C ALA A 138 -7.06 -19.94 -10.89
N LYS A 139 -6.78 -20.27 -9.63
CA LYS A 139 -6.35 -21.60 -9.15
C LYS A 139 -7.52 -22.47 -8.72
N ALA A 140 -8.57 -21.84 -8.19
CA ALA A 140 -9.80 -22.48 -7.78
C ALA A 140 -10.99 -21.50 -7.91
N VAL A 141 -12.22 -22.03 -7.99
CA VAL A 141 -13.45 -21.23 -8.17
C VAL A 141 -14.60 -21.79 -7.33
N SER A 142 -15.26 -20.93 -6.56
CA SER A 142 -16.46 -21.29 -5.80
C SER A 142 -17.46 -20.14 -5.83
N GLY A 143 -18.69 -20.39 -6.31
CA GLY A 143 -19.78 -19.41 -6.28
C GLY A 143 -19.42 -18.05 -6.90
N GLY A 144 -18.66 -18.03 -8.01
CA GLY A 144 -18.21 -16.81 -8.69
C GLY A 144 -16.93 -16.18 -8.13
N ARG A 145 -16.52 -16.55 -6.91
CA ARG A 145 -15.24 -16.14 -6.28
C ARG A 145 -14.10 -16.95 -6.87
N VAL A 146 -12.88 -16.41 -6.83
CA VAL A 146 -11.68 -17.12 -7.32
C VAL A 146 -10.54 -17.01 -6.34
N LEU A 147 -9.79 -18.09 -6.23
CA LEU A 147 -8.52 -18.12 -5.52
C LEU A 147 -7.39 -17.81 -6.50
N ILE A 148 -6.51 -16.89 -6.14
CA ILE A 148 -5.30 -16.56 -6.91
C ILE A 148 -4.05 -16.80 -6.04
N ASP A 149 -2.97 -17.26 -6.67
CA ASP A 149 -1.65 -17.23 -6.02
C ASP A 149 -1.17 -15.78 -5.98
N PHE A 150 -1.05 -15.25 -4.76
CA PHE A 150 -0.73 -13.85 -4.50
C PHE A 150 0.75 -13.66 -4.17
N THR A 151 1.49 -14.75 -3.94
CA THR A 151 2.91 -14.74 -3.55
C THR A 151 3.79 -13.91 -4.50
N PRO A 152 3.73 -14.07 -5.84
CA PRO A 152 4.59 -13.30 -6.75
C PRO A 152 4.35 -11.79 -6.69
N PHE A 153 3.11 -11.38 -6.39
CA PHE A 153 2.77 -9.97 -6.24
C PHE A 153 3.37 -9.36 -4.97
N LEU A 154 3.46 -10.13 -3.89
CA LEU A 154 4.06 -9.70 -2.63
C LEU A 154 5.58 -9.60 -2.72
N LEU A 155 6.22 -10.49 -3.49
CA LEU A 155 7.68 -10.56 -3.58
C LEU A 155 8.31 -9.52 -4.51
N ARG A 156 7.53 -8.73 -5.26
CA ARG A 156 8.07 -7.72 -6.18
C ARG A 156 8.67 -6.51 -5.44
N ASP A 157 9.58 -5.79 -6.08
CA ASP A 157 10.05 -4.48 -5.59
C ASP A 157 9.00 -3.39 -5.84
N ALA A 158 7.95 -3.35 -5.03
CA ALA A 158 6.86 -2.38 -5.17
C ALA A 158 7.24 -0.98 -4.64
N HIS A 159 8.30 -0.89 -3.83
CA HIS A 159 8.81 0.35 -3.24
C HIS A 159 9.97 0.97 -4.06
N ASP A 160 10.37 0.33 -5.16
CA ASP A 160 11.46 0.75 -6.05
C ASP A 160 12.80 0.95 -5.31
N LEU A 161 13.16 -0.03 -4.48
CA LEU A 161 14.43 -0.05 -3.75
C LEU A 161 15.62 -0.04 -4.72
N GLY A 162 15.60 -0.93 -5.71
CA GLY A 162 16.70 -1.07 -6.67
C GLY A 162 16.93 0.23 -7.44
N GLY A 163 15.85 0.83 -7.96
CA GLY A 163 15.91 2.11 -8.66
C GLY A 163 16.32 3.26 -7.74
N ARG A 164 15.87 3.29 -6.47
CA ARG A 164 16.28 4.33 -5.51
C ARG A 164 17.76 4.26 -5.18
N LEU A 165 18.31 3.08 -4.94
CA LEU A 165 19.74 2.90 -4.68
C LEU A 165 20.58 3.32 -5.89
N GLN A 166 20.14 2.96 -7.09
CA GLN A 166 20.80 3.38 -8.34
C GLN A 166 20.79 4.90 -8.51
N ARG A 167 19.62 5.55 -8.37
CA ARG A 167 19.50 7.02 -8.49
C ARG A 167 20.28 7.78 -7.42
N SER A 168 20.49 7.16 -6.26
CA SER A 168 21.28 7.72 -5.15
C SER A 168 22.76 7.35 -5.22
N ALA A 169 23.24 6.82 -6.36
CA ALA A 169 24.62 6.41 -6.59
C ALA A 169 25.19 5.43 -5.55
N GLN A 170 24.35 4.53 -5.04
CA GLN A 170 24.76 3.50 -4.07
C GLN A 170 25.16 2.18 -4.73
N GLY A 171 24.98 2.08 -6.04
CA GLY A 171 25.26 0.88 -6.83
C GLY A 171 24.00 0.31 -7.48
N SER A 172 24.20 -0.72 -8.30
CA SER A 172 23.12 -1.44 -8.98
C SER A 172 22.74 -2.68 -8.19
N TYR A 173 21.46 -2.78 -7.85
CA TYR A 173 20.89 -3.88 -7.06
C TYR A 173 19.70 -4.50 -7.80
N GLN A 174 19.58 -5.82 -7.69
CA GLN A 174 18.48 -6.60 -8.24
C GLN A 174 17.86 -7.44 -7.13
N LEU A 175 16.54 -7.55 -7.15
CA LEU A 175 15.82 -8.43 -6.24
C LEU A 175 16.31 -9.88 -6.43
N ASP A 176 16.57 -10.56 -5.33
CA ASP A 176 16.99 -11.96 -5.28
C ASP A 176 15.84 -12.82 -4.74
N PRO A 177 15.08 -13.51 -5.62
CA PRO A 177 13.96 -14.35 -5.19
C PRO A 177 14.38 -15.50 -4.27
N SER A 178 15.62 -16.01 -4.40
CA SER A 178 16.09 -17.14 -3.59
C SER A 178 16.34 -16.76 -2.12
N ARG A 179 16.50 -15.46 -1.86
CA ARG A 179 16.71 -14.87 -0.52
C ARG A 179 15.54 -14.00 -0.09
N SER A 180 14.38 -14.18 -0.70
CA SER A 180 13.17 -13.41 -0.43
C SER A 180 12.01 -14.35 -0.12
N MET A 181 11.12 -13.94 0.79
CA MET A 181 9.99 -14.76 1.23
C MET A 181 8.84 -13.90 1.76
N VAL A 182 7.63 -14.48 1.79
CA VAL A 182 6.53 -13.91 2.57
C VAL A 182 6.88 -13.96 4.04
N TRP A 183 6.73 -12.83 4.75
CA TRP A 183 7.08 -12.69 6.15
C TRP A 183 5.83 -12.71 7.02
N ARG A 184 5.58 -13.83 7.69
CA ARG A 184 4.32 -14.11 8.41
C ARG A 184 4.07 -13.31 9.69
N PRO A 185 5.06 -12.93 10.52
CA PRO A 185 4.79 -12.30 11.81
C PRO A 185 3.87 -11.05 11.78
N ARG A 186 3.85 -10.32 10.66
CA ARG A 186 3.04 -9.13 10.45
C ARG A 186 2.15 -9.18 9.21
N THR A 187 1.97 -10.38 8.67
CA THR A 187 0.92 -10.65 7.69
C THR A 187 -0.36 -10.92 8.48
N ARG A 188 -1.32 -9.99 8.39
CA ARG A 188 -2.53 -9.96 9.21
C ARG A 188 -3.71 -9.53 8.36
N ASN A 189 -4.89 -10.04 8.68
CA ASN A 189 -6.10 -9.69 7.99
C ASN A 189 -7.11 -9.11 8.97
N PHE A 190 -7.55 -7.88 8.70
CA PHE A 190 -8.44 -7.11 9.56
C PHE A 190 -9.74 -6.81 8.80
N PRO A 191 -10.80 -6.35 9.49
CA PRO A 191 -12.08 -6.05 8.84
C PRO A 191 -11.99 -4.99 7.73
N LEU A 192 -11.14 -3.98 7.91
CA LEU A 192 -11.04 -2.82 7.00
C LEU A 192 -9.80 -2.85 6.11
N ASN A 193 -8.90 -3.82 6.31
CA ASN A 193 -7.65 -3.90 5.56
C ASN A 193 -7.02 -5.30 5.62
N SER A 194 -6.39 -5.71 4.53
CA SER A 194 -5.56 -6.92 4.45
C SER A 194 -4.09 -6.50 4.33
N GLU A 195 -3.27 -6.98 5.25
CA GLU A 195 -1.88 -6.57 5.43
C GLU A 195 -0.94 -7.75 5.18
N PHE A 196 0.02 -7.57 4.28
CA PHE A 196 0.98 -8.60 3.90
C PHE A 196 2.39 -8.04 3.95
N GLU A 197 3.33 -8.83 4.47
CA GLU A 197 4.73 -8.44 4.54
C GLU A 197 5.59 -9.43 3.75
N ALA A 198 6.62 -8.91 3.08
CA ALA A 198 7.63 -9.69 2.38
C ALA A 198 9.01 -9.25 2.84
N LEU A 199 9.86 -10.22 3.20
CA LEU A 199 11.28 -10.02 3.37
C LEU A 199 11.91 -10.09 2.00
N LEU A 200 12.48 -8.98 1.54
CA LEU A 200 13.07 -8.85 0.21
C LEU A 200 14.57 -8.60 0.35
N THR A 201 15.37 -9.45 -0.29
CA THR A 201 16.82 -9.28 -0.38
C THR A 201 17.18 -8.82 -1.78
N PHE A 202 18.04 -7.81 -1.87
CA PHE A 202 18.57 -7.28 -3.12
C PHE A 202 20.07 -7.54 -3.19
N SER A 203 20.49 -8.25 -4.24
CA SER A 203 21.89 -8.54 -4.57
C SER A 203 22.45 -7.44 -5.46
N GLY A 204 23.64 -6.92 -5.16
CA GLY A 204 24.22 -5.87 -5.97
C GLY A 204 25.69 -5.60 -5.71
N ARG A 205 26.24 -4.63 -6.45
CA ARG A 205 27.60 -4.12 -6.24
C ARG A 205 27.51 -2.77 -5.51
N PRO A 206 27.96 -2.66 -4.25
CA PRO A 206 27.92 -1.40 -3.52
C PRO A 206 28.92 -0.39 -4.09
N GLU A 207 28.48 0.85 -4.30
CA GLU A 207 29.32 1.95 -4.80
C GLU A 207 29.43 3.11 -3.81
N GLY A 208 28.35 3.43 -3.10
CA GLY A 208 28.29 4.57 -2.18
C GLY A 208 28.64 4.24 -0.72
N TRP A 209 29.04 5.27 0.03
CA TRP A 209 29.32 5.18 1.46
C TRP A 209 28.07 4.88 2.29
N GLU A 210 26.95 5.54 1.97
CA GLU A 210 25.73 5.46 2.79
C GLU A 210 25.26 4.02 2.96
N ILE A 211 25.17 3.25 1.87
CA ILE A 211 24.76 1.85 1.95
C ILE A 211 25.76 1.03 2.77
N ARG A 212 27.07 1.20 2.52
CA ARG A 212 28.14 0.50 3.25
C ARG A 212 28.13 0.79 4.74
N SER A 213 27.68 1.97 5.15
CA SER A 213 27.65 2.39 6.55
C SER A 213 26.51 1.79 7.36
N VAL A 214 25.43 1.34 6.70
CA VAL A 214 24.21 0.87 7.37
C VAL A 214 23.86 -0.60 7.09
N THR A 215 24.57 -1.26 6.18
CA THR A 215 24.34 -2.68 5.87
C THR A 215 25.54 -3.54 6.25
N PRO A 216 25.37 -4.64 7.02
CA PRO A 216 26.46 -5.52 7.40
C PRO A 216 27.20 -6.15 6.21
N SER A 217 26.45 -6.54 5.17
CA SER A 217 26.95 -7.07 3.89
C SER A 217 26.41 -6.20 2.76
N PRO A 218 27.14 -5.15 2.33
CA PRO A 218 26.60 -4.16 1.40
C PRO A 218 26.25 -4.69 0.00
N GLU A 219 26.76 -5.86 -0.37
CA GLU A 219 26.35 -6.61 -1.56
C GLU A 219 24.97 -7.28 -1.47
N ALA A 220 24.37 -7.31 -0.27
CA ALA A 220 23.09 -7.95 0.02
C ALA A 220 22.23 -7.10 0.97
N VAL A 221 21.37 -6.27 0.39
CA VAL A 221 20.51 -5.33 1.15
C VAL A 221 19.15 -5.99 1.39
N THR A 222 18.77 -6.18 2.65
CA THR A 222 17.48 -6.79 3.01
C THR A 222 16.56 -5.77 3.67
N VAL A 223 15.30 -5.71 3.22
CA VAL A 223 14.24 -4.89 3.82
C VAL A 223 12.99 -5.72 4.02
N ARG A 224 12.05 -5.20 4.81
CA ARG A 224 10.69 -5.76 4.88
C ARG A 224 9.73 -4.79 4.22
N GLN A 225 9.25 -5.19 3.05
CA GLN A 225 8.25 -4.46 2.28
C GLN A 225 6.86 -4.91 2.71
N HIS A 226 5.96 -3.95 2.78
CA HIS A 226 4.62 -4.14 3.26
C HIS A 226 3.60 -3.75 2.20
N HIS A 227 2.52 -4.53 2.10
CA HIS A 227 1.41 -4.35 1.18
C HIS A 227 0.12 -4.28 1.98
N SER A 228 -0.63 -3.20 1.77
CA SER A 228 -1.87 -2.92 2.47
C SER A 228 -2.99 -2.73 1.45
N PHE A 229 -4.01 -3.59 1.52
CA PHE A 229 -5.27 -3.40 0.80
C PHE A 229 -6.29 -2.84 1.77
N VAL A 230 -6.68 -1.59 1.60
CA VAL A 230 -7.48 -0.82 2.55
C VAL A 230 -8.86 -0.51 1.96
N GLN A 231 -9.89 -0.64 2.78
CA GLN A 231 -11.24 -0.21 2.44
C GLN A 231 -11.28 1.31 2.25
N LEU A 232 -11.84 1.75 1.12
CA LEU A 232 -12.12 3.16 0.90
C LEU A 232 -13.29 3.63 1.79
N PRO A 233 -13.25 4.86 2.31
CA PRO A 233 -14.35 5.42 3.09
C PRO A 233 -15.69 5.41 2.34
N GLY A 234 -16.77 5.28 3.11
CA GLY A 234 -18.13 5.43 2.61
C GLY A 234 -18.52 6.89 2.31
N PRO A 235 -19.76 7.12 1.85
CA PRO A 235 -20.25 8.47 1.55
C PRO A 235 -20.34 9.38 2.79
N GLY A 236 -20.63 10.66 2.56
CA GLY A 236 -20.89 11.65 3.63
C GLY A 236 -19.68 12.44 4.10
N TYR A 237 -18.51 12.27 3.47
CA TYR A 237 -17.40 13.21 3.64
C TYR A 237 -17.56 14.37 2.65
N GLU A 238 -17.46 15.59 3.14
CA GLU A 238 -17.42 16.78 2.29
C GLU A 238 -15.96 17.19 2.02
N PRO A 239 -15.47 17.11 0.77
CA PRO A 239 -14.17 17.65 0.41
C PRO A 239 -14.11 19.16 0.64
N ARG A 240 -12.98 19.67 1.15
CA ARG A 240 -12.77 21.12 1.33
C ARG A 240 -11.75 21.63 0.31
N PRO A 241 -12.11 22.62 -0.53
CA PRO A 241 -11.18 23.23 -1.49
C PRO A 241 -9.90 23.71 -0.82
N PHE A 242 -8.77 23.54 -1.50
CA PHE A 242 -7.47 23.99 -1.03
C PHE A 242 -7.29 25.49 -1.26
N ASP A 243 -6.90 26.22 -0.20
CA ASP A 243 -6.40 27.58 -0.27
C ASP A 243 -4.89 27.59 0.08
N PRO A 244 -4.03 28.22 -0.72
CA PRO A 244 -2.58 28.24 -0.46
C PRO A 244 -2.17 28.90 0.87
N ARG A 245 -3.04 29.71 1.49
CA ARG A 245 -2.80 30.36 2.79
C ARG A 245 -3.15 29.45 3.97
N SER A 246 -3.73 28.27 3.73
CA SER A 246 -4.27 27.41 4.79
C SER A 246 -3.23 26.55 5.52
N GLY A 247 -2.02 26.41 4.97
CA GLY A 247 -0.97 25.52 5.53
C GLY A 247 -1.24 24.02 5.36
N TYR A 248 -2.34 23.61 4.73
CA TYR A 248 -2.65 22.21 4.47
C TYR A 248 -1.88 21.66 3.27
N MET A 249 -1.61 20.35 3.27
CA MET A 249 -1.31 19.62 2.04
C MET A 249 -2.60 19.40 1.24
N SER A 250 -2.48 19.24 -0.07
CA SER A 250 -3.62 18.97 -0.95
C SER A 250 -3.44 17.72 -1.82
N ILE A 251 -4.57 17.16 -2.23
CA ILE A 251 -4.66 16.33 -3.43
C ILE A 251 -5.03 17.24 -4.61
N SER A 252 -4.71 16.82 -5.83
CA SER A 252 -5.06 17.55 -7.05
C SER A 252 -5.41 16.60 -8.18
N TYR A 253 -6.34 17.01 -9.05
CA TYR A 253 -6.70 16.30 -10.27
C TYR A 253 -7.21 17.30 -11.33
N GLN A 254 -7.19 16.89 -12.60
CA GLN A 254 -7.81 17.63 -13.70
C GLN A 254 -9.26 17.17 -13.87
N ASP A 255 -10.20 18.11 -13.84
CA ASP A 255 -11.62 17.83 -13.91
C ASP A 255 -12.23 18.35 -15.22
N TYR A 256 -12.42 17.44 -16.17
CA TYR A 256 -12.92 17.73 -17.52
C TYR A 256 -14.42 18.06 -17.57
N ALA A 257 -15.14 17.94 -16.44
CA ALA A 257 -16.50 18.47 -16.32
C ALA A 257 -16.55 19.96 -15.94
N THR A 258 -15.38 20.57 -15.67
CA THR A 258 -15.30 21.99 -15.31
C THR A 258 -15.60 22.88 -16.52
N GLY A 259 -16.30 24.00 -16.30
CA GLY A 259 -16.53 25.02 -17.32
C GLY A 259 -15.23 25.55 -17.94
N ILE A 260 -15.29 25.97 -19.21
CA ILE A 260 -14.11 26.41 -19.99
C ILE A 260 -13.43 27.65 -19.38
N ASP A 261 -14.19 28.48 -18.66
CA ASP A 261 -13.73 29.68 -17.96
C ASP A 261 -13.21 29.42 -16.54
N GLU A 262 -13.33 28.19 -16.05
CA GLU A 262 -12.85 27.79 -14.72
C GLU A 262 -11.50 27.03 -14.78
N PRO A 263 -10.72 27.03 -13.69
CA PRO A 263 -9.50 26.24 -13.63
C PRO A 263 -9.77 24.73 -13.72
N LEU A 264 -9.16 24.09 -14.72
CA LEU A 264 -9.21 22.64 -14.93
C LEU A 264 -8.68 21.85 -13.72
N ILE A 265 -7.65 22.37 -13.04
CA ILE A 265 -7.03 21.70 -11.90
C ILE A 265 -7.85 22.01 -10.65
N ARG A 266 -8.47 20.98 -10.08
CA ARG A 266 -9.17 21.03 -8.79
C ARG A 266 -8.23 20.54 -7.69
N ARG A 267 -8.35 21.13 -6.49
CA ARG A 267 -7.53 20.77 -5.33
C ARG A 267 -8.37 20.72 -4.06
N PHE A 268 -8.17 19.67 -3.26
CA PHE A 268 -8.80 19.53 -1.95
C PHE A 268 -7.74 19.34 -0.87
N ILE A 269 -7.98 19.90 0.32
CA ILE A 269 -7.08 19.69 1.46
C ILE A 269 -7.13 18.24 1.93
N ARG A 270 -6.02 17.79 2.50
CA ARG A 270 -5.95 16.53 3.24
C ARG A 270 -6.37 16.76 4.69
N ARG A 271 -7.41 16.09 5.18
CA ARG A 271 -7.82 16.19 6.58
C ARG A 271 -8.55 14.93 7.07
N HIS A 272 -8.51 14.71 8.37
CA HIS A 272 -9.39 13.75 9.04
C HIS A 272 -10.85 14.18 8.92
N ARG A 273 -11.77 13.21 8.85
CA ARG A 273 -13.19 13.47 9.07
C ARG A 273 -13.39 13.88 10.52
N LEU A 274 -14.04 15.02 10.74
CA LEU A 274 -14.36 15.49 12.07
C LEU A 274 -15.70 16.21 12.06
N GLU A 275 -16.65 15.68 12.81
CA GLU A 275 -18.01 16.19 12.90
C GLU A 275 -18.40 16.36 14.36
N LYS A 276 -19.07 17.48 14.67
CA LYS A 276 -19.63 17.70 16.01
C LYS A 276 -20.79 16.73 16.22
N GLN A 277 -20.87 16.16 17.42
CA GLN A 277 -22.06 15.44 17.85
C GLN A 277 -23.30 16.35 17.85
N ASN A 278 -23.14 17.60 18.28
CA ASN A 278 -24.16 18.65 18.26
C ASN A 278 -23.70 19.82 17.35
N PRO A 279 -24.07 19.83 16.05
CA PRO A 279 -23.58 20.83 15.08
C PRO A 279 -23.89 22.28 15.45
N GLY A 280 -25.01 22.54 16.14
CA GLY A 280 -25.42 23.89 16.55
C GLY A 280 -24.75 24.41 17.82
N ALA A 281 -23.99 23.57 18.54
CA ALA A 281 -23.32 23.99 19.76
C ALA A 281 -21.97 24.66 19.45
N ALA A 282 -21.66 25.76 20.14
CA ALA A 282 -20.38 26.45 20.05
C ALA A 282 -19.21 25.49 20.36
N LEU A 283 -19.36 24.71 21.43
CA LEU A 283 -18.46 23.63 21.85
C LEU A 283 -19.23 22.30 21.91
N SER A 284 -18.77 21.28 21.20
CA SER A 284 -19.38 19.94 21.20
C SER A 284 -18.31 18.86 21.17
N PRO A 285 -18.51 17.70 21.80
CA PRO A 285 -17.73 16.51 21.51
C PRO A 285 -17.74 16.19 20.01
N ALA A 286 -16.66 15.59 19.51
CA ALA A 286 -16.64 14.98 18.19
C ALA A 286 -17.47 13.68 18.20
N LYS A 287 -18.11 13.37 17.06
CA LYS A 287 -18.78 12.06 16.87
C LYS A 287 -17.75 10.93 16.97
N GLU A 288 -16.64 11.08 16.26
CA GLU A 288 -15.48 10.18 16.28
C GLU A 288 -14.24 11.04 16.53
N PRO A 289 -13.60 10.94 17.70
CA PRO A 289 -12.38 11.68 17.97
C PRO A 289 -11.18 11.13 17.19
N ILE A 290 -10.24 12.01 16.85
CA ILE A 290 -8.99 11.64 16.19
C ILE A 290 -8.01 11.16 17.27
N VAL A 291 -7.72 9.86 17.28
CA VAL A 291 -6.75 9.28 18.22
C VAL A 291 -5.47 8.90 17.48
N TYR A 292 -4.34 9.40 17.96
CA TYR A 292 -3.00 9.00 17.52
C TYR A 292 -2.32 8.14 18.59
N TYR A 293 -1.71 7.04 18.16
CA TYR A 293 -1.09 6.05 19.02
C TYR A 293 0.43 6.11 18.92
N LEU A 294 1.10 6.28 20.05
CA LEU A 294 2.55 6.33 20.13
C LEU A 294 3.16 4.92 20.07
N ASP A 295 4.18 4.75 19.22
CA ASP A 295 4.96 3.51 19.10
C ASP A 295 5.56 3.12 20.47
N PRO A 296 5.29 1.90 20.97
CA PRO A 296 5.85 1.39 22.23
C PRO A 296 7.38 1.40 22.28
N GLY A 297 8.04 1.41 21.12
CA GLY A 297 9.50 1.53 20.99
C GLY A 297 10.07 2.89 21.41
N THR A 298 9.24 3.90 21.65
CA THR A 298 9.69 5.19 22.18
C THR A 298 10.21 5.03 23.62
N PRO A 299 11.48 5.37 23.93
CA PRO A 299 12.02 5.27 25.29
C PRO A 299 11.62 6.47 26.16
N GLU A 300 11.63 6.29 27.48
CA GLU A 300 11.61 7.42 28.42
C GLU A 300 12.94 8.19 28.37
N PRO A 301 12.94 9.52 28.65
CA PRO A 301 11.79 10.38 28.97
C PRO A 301 11.01 10.89 27.73
N ILE A 302 11.44 10.51 26.53
CA ILE A 302 10.88 11.03 25.28
C ILE A 302 9.42 10.60 25.12
N ARG A 303 9.09 9.38 25.56
CA ARG A 303 7.72 8.86 25.53
C ARG A 303 6.75 9.79 26.25
N SER A 304 7.04 10.11 27.51
CA SER A 304 6.20 11.03 28.30
C SER A 304 6.05 12.39 27.61
N ALA A 305 7.16 12.95 27.12
CA ALA A 305 7.15 14.24 26.43
C ALA A 305 6.35 14.22 25.12
N LEU A 306 6.38 13.12 24.35
CA LEU A 306 5.61 12.98 23.12
C LEU A 306 4.12 12.82 23.40
N LEU A 307 3.73 12.05 24.42
CA LEU A 307 2.33 11.90 24.82
C LEU A 307 1.75 13.26 25.22
N GLU A 308 2.44 14.00 26.09
CA GLU A 308 2.01 15.31 26.58
C GLU A 308 2.01 16.36 25.45
N GLY A 309 3.14 16.53 24.77
CA GLY A 309 3.32 17.59 23.78
C GLY A 309 2.43 17.40 22.54
N ALA A 310 2.16 16.15 22.12
CA ALA A 310 1.24 15.92 21.02
C ALA A 310 -0.23 16.12 21.44
N ALA A 311 -0.58 15.87 22.72
CA ALA A 311 -1.93 16.10 23.23
C ALA A 311 -2.33 17.59 23.27
N TRP A 312 -1.36 18.53 23.28
CA TRP A 312 -1.63 19.97 23.19
C TRP A 312 -2.42 20.37 21.94
N TRP A 313 -2.41 19.57 20.87
CA TRP A 313 -3.28 19.81 19.72
C TRP A 313 -4.77 19.86 20.09
N ASN A 314 -5.19 19.17 21.16
CA ASN A 314 -6.58 19.24 21.62
C ASN A 314 -7.00 20.67 22.00
N GLU A 315 -6.09 21.52 22.49
CA GLU A 315 -6.39 22.94 22.75
C GLU A 315 -6.82 23.68 21.47
N ALA A 316 -6.16 23.40 20.35
CA ALA A 316 -6.53 23.96 19.05
C ALA A 316 -7.87 23.43 18.55
N PHE A 317 -8.20 22.16 18.81
CA PHE A 317 -9.51 21.59 18.49
C PHE A 317 -10.62 22.18 19.37
N GLU A 318 -10.36 22.41 20.67
CA GLU A 318 -11.29 23.08 21.58
C GLU A 318 -11.55 24.53 21.18
N ALA A 319 -10.52 25.27 20.79
CA ALA A 319 -10.65 26.60 20.20
C ALA A 319 -11.45 26.58 18.89
N ALA A 320 -11.36 25.49 18.11
CA ALA A 320 -12.19 25.26 16.93
C ALA A 320 -13.62 24.78 17.25
N GLY A 321 -13.99 24.68 18.54
CA GLY A 321 -15.31 24.31 19.00
C GLY A 321 -15.54 22.81 19.19
N PHE A 322 -14.47 22.01 19.22
CA PHE A 322 -14.53 20.57 19.44
C PHE A 322 -13.96 20.17 20.81
N ARG A 323 -14.80 19.60 21.67
CA ARG A 323 -14.36 19.09 22.98
C ARG A 323 -13.76 17.70 22.83
N ASP A 324 -12.56 17.49 23.40
CA ASP A 324 -11.88 16.19 23.46
C ASP A 324 -11.83 15.45 22.10
N ALA A 325 -11.55 16.21 21.04
CA ALA A 325 -11.60 15.69 19.68
C ALA A 325 -10.26 15.17 19.16
N PHE A 326 -9.17 15.45 19.86
CA PHE A 326 -7.85 14.95 19.52
C PHE A 326 -7.18 14.36 20.74
N ARG A 327 -6.76 13.10 20.64
CA ARG A 327 -6.19 12.34 21.76
C ARG A 327 -4.92 11.64 21.32
N VAL A 328 -4.01 11.48 22.28
CA VAL A 328 -2.76 10.76 22.07
C VAL A 328 -2.61 9.71 23.15
N GLU A 329 -2.45 8.46 22.74
CA GLU A 329 -2.44 7.30 23.62
C GLU A 329 -1.24 6.39 23.29
N MET A 330 -0.90 5.47 24.18
CA MET A 330 0.02 4.40 23.84
C MET A 330 -0.67 3.41 22.91
N LEU A 331 0.04 2.95 21.87
CA LEU A 331 -0.47 1.86 21.05
C LEU A 331 -0.75 0.63 21.93
N PRO A 332 -1.96 0.04 21.88
CA PRO A 332 -2.26 -1.17 22.63
C PRO A 332 -1.29 -2.31 22.31
N VAL A 333 -0.96 -3.14 23.29
CA VAL A 333 0.03 -4.23 23.14
C VAL A 333 -0.34 -5.21 22.02
N ASP A 334 -1.65 -5.45 21.84
CA ASP A 334 -2.18 -6.37 20.83
C ASP A 334 -2.54 -5.68 19.50
N ALA A 335 -2.37 -4.36 19.41
CA ALA A 335 -2.64 -3.62 18.17
C ALA A 335 -1.43 -3.69 17.23
N ASP A 336 -1.68 -3.99 15.96
CA ASP A 336 -0.65 -3.88 14.94
C ASP A 336 -0.58 -2.42 14.45
N PRO A 337 0.58 -1.74 14.47
CA PRO A 337 0.68 -0.36 14.02
C PRO A 337 0.36 -0.16 12.52
N LEU A 338 0.24 -1.23 11.74
CA LEU A 338 -0.14 -1.20 10.33
C LEU A 338 -1.64 -1.43 10.11
N ASP A 339 -2.40 -1.79 11.15
CA ASP A 339 -3.85 -1.76 11.09
C ASP A 339 -4.33 -0.32 10.81
N VAL A 340 -5.17 -0.15 9.79
CA VAL A 340 -5.61 1.17 9.34
C VAL A 340 -6.42 1.92 10.39
N ARG A 341 -7.02 1.19 11.35
CA ARG A 341 -7.82 1.75 12.44
C ARG A 341 -7.03 2.60 13.44
N TYR A 342 -5.70 2.51 13.43
CA TYR A 342 -4.84 3.22 14.36
C TYR A 342 -4.03 4.29 13.62
N ASN A 343 -4.24 5.57 13.89
CA ASN A 343 -3.27 6.59 13.47
C ASN A 343 -2.02 6.42 14.34
N VAL A 344 -0.82 6.48 13.77
CA VAL A 344 0.41 6.16 14.51
C VAL A 344 1.40 7.31 14.52
N ILE A 345 2.03 7.50 15.68
CA ILE A 345 3.25 8.28 15.87
C ILE A 345 4.39 7.27 16.04
N GLN A 346 5.11 7.04 14.95
CA GLN A 346 6.14 6.02 14.89
C GLN A 346 7.51 6.56 15.31
N TRP A 347 8.19 5.79 16.14
CA TRP A 347 9.56 6.07 16.56
C TRP A 347 10.55 5.39 15.62
N VAL A 348 11.47 6.18 15.05
CA VAL A 348 12.44 5.69 14.07
C VAL A 348 13.88 6.03 14.46
N HIS A 349 14.79 5.11 14.13
CA HIS A 349 16.22 5.24 14.31
C HIS A 349 16.91 5.37 12.95
N ARG A 350 17.91 6.24 12.88
CA ARG A 350 18.76 6.45 11.69
C ARG A 350 20.21 6.58 12.13
N SER A 351 21.14 6.26 11.24
CA SER A 351 22.58 6.45 11.47
C SER A 351 22.96 7.94 11.45
N THR A 352 22.32 8.72 10.58
CA THR A 352 22.55 10.17 10.40
C THR A 352 21.34 11.00 10.82
N ARG A 353 21.54 12.32 10.94
CA ARG A 353 20.45 13.26 11.27
C ARG A 353 19.36 13.16 10.21
N GLY A 354 18.13 12.90 10.64
CA GLY A 354 16.98 12.91 9.76
C GLY A 354 15.86 13.82 10.24
N TRP A 355 14.94 14.09 9.32
CA TRP A 355 13.77 14.91 9.58
C TRP A 355 12.65 14.06 10.21
N SER A 356 11.80 14.72 10.98
CA SER A 356 10.47 14.21 11.28
C SER A 356 9.56 14.50 10.10
N TYR A 357 8.66 13.59 9.75
CA TYR A 357 7.69 13.81 8.69
C TYR A 357 6.32 13.26 9.06
N GLY A 358 5.28 13.97 8.64
CA GLY A 358 3.90 13.54 8.71
C GLY A 358 3.46 13.00 7.35
N ALA A 359 3.18 11.70 7.29
CA ALA A 359 2.56 11.05 6.13
C ALA A 359 1.13 10.65 6.49
N SER A 360 0.36 10.25 5.47
CA SER A 360 -1.00 9.78 5.66
C SER A 360 -1.41 8.84 4.52
N VAL A 361 -2.22 7.84 4.84
CA VAL A 361 -3.04 7.13 3.88
C VAL A 361 -4.29 7.98 3.65
N VAL A 362 -4.52 8.40 2.41
CA VAL A 362 -5.56 9.37 2.03
C VAL A 362 -6.39 8.79 0.90
N ASP A 363 -7.71 8.97 0.95
CA ASP A 363 -8.57 8.73 -0.21
C ASP A 363 -8.29 9.82 -1.27
N PRO A 364 -7.68 9.48 -2.43
CA PRO A 364 -7.35 10.48 -3.45
C PRO A 364 -8.59 11.06 -4.15
N ARG A 365 -9.79 10.52 -3.90
CA ARG A 365 -11.05 11.04 -4.43
C ARG A 365 -11.50 12.30 -3.70
N THR A 366 -11.34 12.30 -2.37
CA THR A 366 -11.96 13.29 -1.49
C THR A 366 -10.95 14.10 -0.66
N GLY A 367 -9.75 13.58 -0.45
CA GLY A 367 -8.76 14.15 0.48
C GLY A 367 -9.00 13.75 1.94
N GLU A 368 -9.94 12.84 2.22
CA GLU A 368 -10.14 12.27 3.55
C GLU A 368 -8.91 11.45 3.97
N ILE A 369 -8.33 11.78 5.12
CA ILE A 369 -7.27 10.98 5.76
C ILE A 369 -7.93 9.74 6.35
N ILE A 370 -7.49 8.57 5.89
CA ILE A 370 -7.93 7.25 6.39
C ILE A 370 -7.06 6.84 7.59
N LYS A 371 -5.74 7.10 7.49
CA LYS A 371 -4.76 6.83 8.54
C LYS A 371 -3.68 7.91 8.54
N GLY A 372 -3.45 8.52 9.67
CA GLY A 372 -2.28 9.35 9.96
C GLY A 372 -1.06 8.49 10.28
N HIS A 373 0.08 8.81 9.70
CA HIS A 373 1.33 8.07 9.90
C HIS A 373 2.50 9.06 10.06
N VAL A 374 2.82 9.37 11.31
CA VAL A 374 3.89 10.31 11.67
C VAL A 374 5.16 9.52 11.98
N SER A 375 6.33 10.00 11.56
CA SER A 375 7.61 9.42 11.94
C SER A 375 8.48 10.46 12.66
N LEU A 376 8.94 10.11 13.85
CA LEU A 376 9.79 10.94 14.70
C LEU A 376 11.14 10.26 14.94
N GLY A 377 12.22 10.97 14.65
CA GLY A 377 13.58 10.42 14.66
C GLY A 377 14.31 10.58 16.01
N SER A 378 15.00 9.52 16.46
CA SER A 378 15.66 9.49 17.76
C SER A 378 16.88 10.40 17.91
N LEU A 379 17.58 10.71 16.81
CA LEU A 379 18.84 11.48 16.86
C LEU A 379 18.62 12.98 17.03
N ARG A 380 17.44 13.50 16.67
CA ARG A 380 17.14 14.93 16.78
C ARG A 380 17.25 15.40 18.24
N VAL A 381 16.63 14.66 19.16
CA VAL A 381 16.64 14.96 20.60
C VAL A 381 18.07 14.95 21.15
N ARG A 382 18.89 13.95 20.78
CA ARG A 382 20.29 13.88 21.26
C ARG A 382 21.11 15.09 20.84
N GLN A 383 20.88 15.58 19.63
CA GLN A 383 21.60 16.75 19.13
C GLN A 383 21.05 18.06 19.69
N ASP A 384 19.74 18.22 19.81
CA ASP A 384 19.14 19.40 20.46
C ASP A 384 19.58 19.51 21.92
N PHE A 385 19.64 18.39 22.61
CA PHE A 385 20.18 18.33 23.95
C PHE A 385 21.66 18.72 24.00
N ARG A 386 22.49 18.25 23.06
CA ARG A 386 23.90 18.68 22.95
C ARG A 386 24.02 20.19 22.67
N ILE A 387 23.21 20.74 21.77
CA ILE A 387 23.18 22.18 21.47
C ILE A 387 22.80 22.98 22.73
N ALA A 388 21.80 22.50 23.50
CA ALA A 388 21.35 23.15 24.71
C ALA A 388 22.36 23.05 25.87
N GLN A 389 23.25 22.05 25.86
CA GLN A 389 24.25 21.83 26.92
C GLN A 389 25.59 22.56 26.67
N GLY A 390 25.84 23.09 25.46
CA GLY A 390 27.08 23.76 25.10
C GLY A 390 28.09 22.80 24.50
#